data_AF-A0AA43ZTC9-F1
#
_entry.id   AF-A0AA43ZTC9-F1
#
_cell.length_a   1.000
_cell.length_b   1.000
_cell.length_c   1.000
_cell.angle_alpha   90.00
_cell.angle_beta   90.00
_cell.angle_gamma   90.00
#
_symmetry.space_group_name_H-M   'P 1'
#
loop_
_entity.id
_entity.type
_entity.pdbx_description
1 polymer ?
#
loop_
_entity_poly.entity_id
_entity_poly.type
_entity_poly.pdbx_seq_one_letter_code
_entity_poly.pdbx_strand_id
1 'polypeptide(L)'
;MFDRRNTERKRQIMMQYMHDDTEFMDLECTPTTCEPLSNVDNEEDVVEENSGIEGYEENVVIEETLHTSSGEVVGTIYGKAGTTYFDCRVSAEHLERSEYVSVVHDDYGPVLCQVGTLVRKSNLTLEDANDADINKIDDVVSAHVDVIGYRDNRGLLMSPRTTFRAGSKVTRADQDLVKSILGLKINPKTDGYIGLLHGHGIPVALNINELIQRHACILAKTGGGKSYMSGDIIEELMKHNVTCMIIDPHGEYGAMRDAGTKGEILELMRKTDMRSFLPPTKKAIETLREEGELYSVTDLINVLKEDGGAKNAVLITELEYIDSMGIFAKRGNRIDELVENGKTTIINLKGVPPDIQQLIVKRLATFMFELRKKGSIPPMMFVVEEAHNYCPQAEHVMSSKPLATIASEGRKFGLGLMVISQRPAKIDKNVLSQCGTQIILKVTNPNDLKAITASIEGLTTGMSDDIQSMPIGMAMVVGAGIESPLLVEVRPRESRHGGAGVKILGDD
;
A
#
# COMPACT_ATOMS: atom_id res chain seq x y z
N MET A 1 -12.83 -17.79 4.55
CA MET A 1 -14.15 -17.26 4.14
C MET A 1 -14.13 -15.77 4.37
N PHE A 2 -13.98 -14.97 3.30
CA PHE A 2 -14.15 -13.53 3.38
C PHE A 2 -15.64 -13.23 3.57
N ASP A 3 -15.97 -12.42 4.57
CA ASP A 3 -17.35 -12.04 4.87
C ASP A 3 -17.91 -11.16 3.72
N ARG A 4 -18.77 -11.77 2.89
CA ARG A 4 -19.43 -11.08 1.77
C ARG A 4 -20.29 -9.91 2.24
N ARG A 5 -20.89 -9.98 3.44
CA ARG A 5 -21.77 -8.92 3.97
C ARG A 5 -20.98 -7.65 4.32
N ASN A 6 -19.80 -7.82 4.91
CA ASN A 6 -18.91 -6.69 5.24
C ASN A 6 -18.35 -6.02 3.97
N THR A 7 -18.13 -6.81 2.91
CA THR A 7 -17.68 -6.32 1.59
C THR A 7 -18.74 -5.47 0.90
N GLU A 8 -19.99 -5.90 0.94
CA GLU A 8 -21.13 -5.21 0.31
C GLU A 8 -21.50 -3.94 1.07
N ARG A 9 -21.47 -3.97 2.41
CA ARG A 9 -21.62 -2.79 3.27
C ARG A 9 -20.56 -1.72 2.99
N LYS A 10 -19.28 -2.11 2.86
CA LYS A 10 -18.18 -1.18 2.52
C LYS A 10 -18.36 -0.55 1.14
N ARG A 11 -18.89 -1.29 0.17
CA ARG A 11 -19.21 -0.79 -1.18
C ARG A 11 -20.42 0.14 -1.19
N GLN A 12 -21.48 -0.19 -0.46
CA GLN A 12 -22.67 0.67 -0.35
C GLN A 12 -22.36 2.00 0.33
N ILE A 13 -21.57 1.99 1.41
CA ILE A 13 -21.09 3.22 2.06
C ILE A 13 -20.28 4.05 1.06
N MET A 14 -19.34 3.44 0.33
CA MET A 14 -18.58 4.16 -0.72
C MET A 14 -19.49 4.78 -1.78
N MET A 15 -20.47 4.04 -2.32
CA MET A 15 -21.40 4.53 -3.36
C MET A 15 -22.28 5.68 -2.87
N GLN A 16 -22.78 5.58 -1.63
CA GLN A 16 -23.59 6.63 -1.00
C GLN A 16 -22.77 7.93 -0.81
N TYR A 17 -21.50 7.83 -0.42
CA TYR A 17 -20.62 8.98 -0.26
C TYR A 17 -20.11 9.57 -1.58
N MET A 18 -20.01 8.77 -2.66
CA MET A 18 -19.60 9.25 -3.99
C MET A 18 -20.76 9.88 -4.78
N HIS A 19 -22.02 9.53 -4.46
CA HIS A 19 -23.21 10.07 -5.11
C HIS A 19 -23.66 11.44 -4.60
N ASP A 20 -23.29 11.83 -3.37
CA ASP A 20 -23.71 13.13 -2.82
C ASP A 20 -23.01 14.34 -3.48
N ASP A 21 -21.98 14.15 -4.33
CA ASP A 21 -21.25 15.29 -4.92
C ASP A 21 -20.83 15.18 -6.42
N THR A 22 -21.16 14.14 -7.19
CA THR A 22 -20.88 14.13 -8.64
C THR A 22 -21.72 13.15 -9.48
N GLU A 23 -22.38 13.67 -10.53
CA GLU A 23 -22.85 12.88 -11.70
C GLU A 23 -21.66 12.19 -12.37
N PHE A 24 -21.65 10.86 -12.47
CA PHE A 24 -20.67 10.11 -13.27
C PHE A 24 -21.33 9.55 -14.53
N MET A 25 -20.68 9.81 -15.66
CA MET A 25 -20.96 9.23 -16.98
C MET A 25 -20.76 7.71 -16.96
N ASP A 26 -21.75 7.00 -17.50
CA ASP A 26 -21.69 5.58 -17.81
C ASP A 26 -20.47 5.23 -18.70
N LEU A 27 -19.64 4.31 -18.23
CA LEU A 27 -18.69 3.58 -19.07
C LEU A 27 -19.45 2.47 -19.79
N GLU A 28 -20.07 2.79 -20.92
CA GLU A 28 -20.52 1.78 -21.88
C GLU A 28 -19.29 1.08 -22.48
N CYS A 29 -19.13 -0.19 -22.12
CA CYS A 29 -18.17 -1.08 -22.73
C CYS A 29 -18.73 -1.52 -24.10
N THR A 30 -18.40 -0.81 -25.18
CA THR A 30 -18.83 -1.22 -26.54
C THR A 30 -18.07 -2.48 -26.97
N PRO A 31 -18.75 -3.56 -27.39
CA PRO A 31 -18.10 -4.76 -27.92
C PRO A 31 -17.67 -4.53 -29.36
N THR A 32 -16.37 -4.39 -29.62
CA THR A 32 -15.82 -4.46 -30.97
C THR A 32 -15.65 -5.91 -31.41
N THR A 33 -16.41 -6.22 -32.46
CA THR A 33 -16.44 -7.40 -33.32
C THR A 33 -15.07 -7.97 -33.71
N CYS A 34 -14.91 -9.29 -33.58
CA CYS A 34 -13.95 -10.10 -34.34
C CYS A 34 -14.62 -11.42 -34.76
N GLU A 35 -15.06 -11.51 -36.02
CA GLU A 35 -15.18 -12.76 -36.78
C GLU A 35 -13.80 -13.11 -37.39
N PRO A 36 -13.42 -14.40 -37.61
CA PRO A 36 -13.95 -15.18 -38.74
C PRO A 36 -14.10 -16.72 -38.57
N LEU A 37 -15.09 -17.27 -39.29
CA LEU A 37 -15.16 -18.49 -40.13
C LEU A 37 -14.42 -19.78 -39.64
N SER A 38 -14.97 -21.01 -39.63
CA SER A 38 -15.99 -21.64 -40.47
C SER A 38 -16.37 -23.04 -39.92
N ASN A 39 -17.64 -23.43 -40.14
CA ASN A 39 -18.25 -24.76 -40.36
C ASN A 39 -17.79 -25.98 -39.53
N VAL A 40 -18.71 -26.70 -38.87
CA VAL A 40 -19.58 -27.74 -39.47
C VAL A 40 -20.77 -28.02 -38.52
N ASP A 41 -21.91 -28.21 -39.17
CA ASP A 41 -23.26 -28.61 -38.76
C ASP A 41 -23.43 -29.57 -37.55
N ASN A 42 -24.45 -29.33 -36.72
CA ASN A 42 -25.64 -30.20 -36.63
C ASN A 42 -26.67 -29.68 -35.60
N GLU A 43 -27.84 -29.36 -36.14
CA GLU A 43 -29.22 -29.61 -35.72
C GLU A 43 -29.66 -29.71 -34.24
N GLU A 44 -30.78 -29.01 -33.99
CA GLU A 44 -31.91 -29.33 -33.09
C GLU A 44 -31.70 -29.22 -31.57
N ASP A 45 -32.25 -28.17 -30.94
CA ASP A 45 -33.63 -28.21 -30.42
C ASP A 45 -34.00 -26.89 -29.71
N VAL A 46 -35.17 -26.36 -30.07
CA VAL A 46 -35.80 -25.19 -29.48
C VAL A 46 -36.76 -25.67 -28.39
N VAL A 47 -36.50 -25.28 -27.14
CA VAL A 47 -37.53 -25.29 -26.08
C VAL A 47 -37.46 -23.95 -25.36
N GLU A 48 -38.43 -23.09 -25.68
CA GLU A 48 -38.82 -21.95 -24.86
C GLU A 48 -39.46 -22.46 -23.57
N GLU A 49 -38.87 -22.13 -22.41
CA GLU A 49 -39.61 -22.09 -21.15
C GLU A 49 -39.46 -20.71 -20.51
N ASN A 50 -40.51 -19.90 -20.74
CA ASN A 50 -40.87 -18.78 -19.88
C ASN A 50 -41.41 -19.32 -18.55
N SER A 51 -40.69 -19.10 -17.46
CA SER A 51 -41.24 -18.94 -16.12
C SER A 51 -40.32 -17.96 -15.39
N GLY A 52 -40.76 -16.73 -15.10
CA GLY A 52 -41.65 -16.48 -13.99
C GLY A 52 -40.84 -16.30 -12.70
N ILE A 53 -39.98 -15.27 -12.64
CA ILE A 53 -39.34 -14.87 -11.38
C ILE A 53 -40.31 -13.90 -10.70
N GLU A 54 -41.21 -14.47 -9.89
CA GLU A 54 -41.90 -13.75 -8.83
C GLU A 54 -40.87 -13.20 -7.84
N GLY A 55 -41.12 -11.96 -7.39
CA GLY A 55 -40.23 -11.20 -6.53
C GLY A 55 -39.97 -11.89 -5.20
N TYR A 56 -38.69 -12.06 -4.90
CA TYR A 56 -38.19 -12.11 -3.54
C TYR A 56 -37.60 -10.73 -3.23
N GLU A 57 -38.45 -9.80 -2.79
CA GLU A 57 -38.03 -8.73 -1.90
C GLU A 57 -37.68 -9.39 -0.56
N GLU A 58 -36.47 -9.96 -0.46
CA GLU A 58 -35.88 -10.16 0.86
C GLU A 58 -35.56 -8.78 1.42
N ASN A 59 -36.50 -8.30 2.25
CA ASN A 59 -36.25 -7.29 3.25
C ASN A 59 -35.03 -7.73 4.07
N VAL A 60 -33.85 -7.29 3.65
CA VAL A 60 -32.65 -7.36 4.47
C VAL A 60 -32.93 -6.43 5.64
N VAL A 61 -33.38 -7.03 6.74
CA VAL A 61 -33.37 -6.41 8.04
C VAL A 61 -31.91 -6.08 8.31
N ILE A 62 -31.58 -4.80 8.14
CA ILE A 62 -30.33 -4.23 8.60
C ILE A 62 -30.39 -4.38 10.12
N GLU A 63 -29.73 -5.40 10.67
CA GLU A 63 -29.41 -5.39 12.09
C GLU A 63 -28.51 -4.17 12.32
N GLU A 64 -29.11 -3.09 12.83
CA GLU A 64 -28.46 -1.94 13.42
C GLU A 64 -27.42 -2.44 14.42
N THR A 65 -26.18 -2.60 13.97
CA THR A 65 -25.06 -2.83 14.87
C THR A 65 -24.73 -1.49 15.51
N LEU A 66 -25.24 -1.31 16.73
CA LEU A 66 -24.95 -0.25 17.69
C LEU A 66 -25.04 1.17 17.11
N HIS A 67 -26.24 1.74 17.18
CA HIS A 67 -26.36 3.19 17.33
C HIS A 67 -25.57 3.62 18.57
N THR A 68 -24.32 4.04 18.35
CA THR A 68 -23.54 4.75 19.34
C THR A 68 -24.23 6.08 19.59
N SER A 69 -24.84 6.23 20.76
CA SER A 69 -25.49 7.50 21.10
C SER A 69 -24.43 8.60 21.21
N SER A 70 -24.36 9.47 20.20
CA SER A 70 -23.37 10.55 20.16
C SER A 70 -23.61 11.50 21.34
N GLY A 71 -22.53 11.94 21.99
CA GLY A 71 -22.62 12.76 23.20
C GLY A 71 -22.93 12.00 24.49
N GLU A 72 -23.06 10.67 24.47
CA GLU A 72 -23.15 9.84 25.67
C GLU A 72 -21.91 10.04 26.55
N VAL A 73 -22.12 10.24 27.86
CA VAL A 73 -21.04 10.35 28.83
C VAL A 73 -20.45 8.97 29.08
N VAL A 74 -19.25 8.73 28.54
CA VAL A 74 -18.53 7.46 28.70
C VAL A 74 -17.71 7.38 29.97
N GLY A 75 -17.39 8.52 30.58
CA GLY A 75 -16.62 8.53 31.82
C GLY A 75 -16.34 9.92 32.38
N THR A 76 -15.49 9.97 33.39
CA THR A 76 -15.09 11.21 34.07
C THR A 76 -13.58 11.23 34.29
N ILE A 77 -12.92 12.33 33.96
CA ILE A 77 -11.48 12.51 34.16
C ILE A 77 -11.16 12.47 35.65
N TYR A 78 -10.12 11.74 36.04
CA TYR A 78 -9.63 11.72 37.42
C TYR A 78 -8.10 11.71 37.46
N GLY A 79 -7.54 11.98 38.64
CA GLY A 79 -6.10 11.90 38.84
C GLY A 79 -5.31 12.94 38.02
N LYS A 80 -4.20 12.51 37.42
CA LYS A 80 -3.29 13.39 36.68
C LYS A 80 -3.78 13.54 35.24
N ALA A 81 -4.11 14.77 34.86
CA ALA A 81 -4.41 15.15 33.49
C ALA A 81 -3.31 16.06 32.94
N GLY A 82 -2.68 15.64 31.84
CA GLY A 82 -1.71 16.43 31.10
C GLY A 82 -2.35 17.19 29.93
N THR A 83 -1.52 17.69 29.04
CA THR A 83 -1.95 18.31 27.76
C THR A 83 -2.11 17.27 26.65
N THR A 84 -1.41 16.14 26.76
CA THR A 84 -1.36 15.07 25.73
C THR A 84 -2.06 13.79 26.15
N TYR A 85 -2.42 13.63 27.43
CA TYR A 85 -3.14 12.47 27.94
C TYR A 85 -3.86 12.80 29.24
N PHE A 86 -4.83 11.96 29.62
CA PHE A 86 -5.42 11.94 30.95
C PHE A 86 -5.97 10.55 31.27
N ASP A 87 -6.24 10.28 32.55
CA ASP A 87 -6.94 9.07 32.97
C ASP A 87 -8.43 9.37 33.19
N CYS A 88 -9.28 8.42 32.79
CA CYS A 88 -10.72 8.52 32.87
C CYS A 88 -11.31 7.30 33.60
N ARG A 89 -12.22 7.52 34.54
CA ARG A 89 -13.02 6.47 35.14
C ARG A 89 -14.16 6.19 34.17
N VAL A 90 -14.20 4.99 33.63
CA VAL A 90 -15.22 4.58 32.66
C VAL A 90 -16.53 4.32 33.41
N SER A 91 -17.61 4.92 32.92
CA SER A 91 -18.98 4.73 33.41
C SER A 91 -19.89 4.11 32.35
N ALA A 92 -19.51 4.13 31.07
CA ALA A 92 -20.24 3.43 30.03
C ALA A 92 -20.16 1.91 30.21
N GLU A 93 -21.22 1.20 29.82
CA GLU A 93 -21.25 -0.26 29.79
C GLU A 93 -20.23 -0.83 28.81
N HIS A 94 -20.08 -0.16 27.66
CA HIS A 94 -19.19 -0.56 26.57
C HIS A 94 -18.36 0.63 26.10
N LEU A 95 -17.04 0.52 26.30
CA LEU A 95 -16.02 1.43 25.78
C LEU A 95 -14.87 0.58 25.28
N GLU A 96 -14.47 0.79 24.02
CA GLU A 96 -13.44 -0.01 23.39
C GLU A 96 -12.12 0.76 23.25
N ARG A 97 -11.02 0.02 23.15
CA ARG A 97 -9.72 0.61 22.80
C ARG A 97 -9.80 1.19 21.38
N SER A 98 -9.08 2.28 21.16
CA SER A 98 -9.00 3.04 19.89
C SER A 98 -10.27 3.81 19.52
N GLU A 99 -11.32 3.76 20.34
CA GLU A 99 -12.54 4.54 20.14
C GLU A 99 -12.28 6.04 20.35
N TYR A 100 -12.85 6.89 19.49
CA TYR A 100 -12.77 8.33 19.66
C TYR A 100 -13.77 8.85 20.70
N VAL A 101 -13.24 9.67 21.61
CA VAL A 101 -14.00 10.37 22.64
C VAL A 101 -13.70 11.86 22.56
N SER A 102 -14.54 12.68 23.18
CA SER A 102 -14.36 14.12 23.26
C SER A 102 -14.49 14.62 24.68
N VAL A 103 -13.75 15.68 24.96
CA VAL A 103 -13.83 16.44 26.21
C VAL A 103 -13.96 17.91 25.86
N VAL A 104 -14.92 18.59 26.49
CA VAL A 104 -15.01 20.05 26.41
C VAL A 104 -13.93 20.65 27.31
N HIS A 105 -12.93 21.26 26.68
CA HIS A 105 -11.84 21.97 27.31
C HIS A 105 -12.21 23.44 27.49
N ASP A 106 -11.92 24.02 28.67
CA ASP A 106 -12.27 25.41 29.02
C ASP A 106 -11.84 26.44 27.97
N ASP A 107 -10.59 26.33 27.49
CA ASP A 107 -10.00 27.29 26.57
C ASP A 107 -10.25 27.01 25.08
N TYR A 108 -10.50 25.75 24.71
CA TYR A 108 -10.44 25.28 23.31
C TYR A 108 -11.76 24.69 22.81
N GLY A 109 -12.76 24.53 23.68
CA GLY A 109 -14.00 23.86 23.34
C GLY A 109 -13.80 22.35 23.17
N PRO A 110 -14.49 21.69 22.23
CA PRO A 110 -14.42 20.24 22.07
C PRO A 110 -13.03 19.82 21.56
N VAL A 111 -12.35 19.00 22.36
CA VAL A 111 -11.08 18.36 21.99
C VAL A 111 -11.36 16.91 21.67
N LEU A 112 -10.79 16.41 20.57
CA LEU A 112 -10.83 14.99 20.21
C LEU A 112 -9.73 14.24 20.96
N CYS A 113 -10.08 13.08 21.48
CA CYS A 113 -9.17 12.17 22.15
C CYS A 113 -9.46 10.73 21.70
N GLN A 114 -8.54 9.83 21.99
CA GLN A 114 -8.68 8.40 21.66
C GLN A 114 -8.43 7.55 22.90
N VAL A 115 -9.27 6.55 23.10
CA VAL A 115 -9.10 5.59 24.19
C VAL A 115 -7.86 4.74 23.92
N GLY A 116 -6.86 4.82 24.80
CA GLY A 116 -5.68 3.97 24.79
C GLY A 116 -5.94 2.70 25.59
N THR A 117 -5.20 2.52 26.68
CA THR A 117 -5.25 1.30 27.50
C THR A 117 -6.45 1.31 28.46
N LEU A 118 -7.20 0.21 28.49
CA LEU A 118 -8.26 -0.05 29.48
C LEU A 118 -7.75 -1.02 30.56
N VAL A 119 -7.93 -0.65 31.83
CA VAL A 119 -7.51 -1.43 32.99
C VAL A 119 -8.68 -1.58 33.96
N ARG A 120 -9.07 -2.81 34.27
CA ARG A 120 -10.04 -3.13 35.32
C ARG A 120 -9.29 -3.33 36.64
N LYS A 121 -9.64 -2.54 37.65
CA LYS A 121 -9.08 -2.61 39.00
C LYS A 121 -10.18 -3.04 39.95
N SER A 122 -9.92 -4.05 40.77
CA SER A 122 -10.83 -4.49 41.81
C SER A 122 -10.21 -4.32 43.19
N ASN A 123 -11.06 -4.39 44.21
CA ASN A 123 -10.66 -4.48 45.62
C ASN A 123 -10.17 -5.89 46.02
N LEU A 124 -10.19 -6.87 45.12
CA LEU A 124 -9.81 -8.24 45.42
C LEU A 124 -8.29 -8.37 45.59
N THR A 125 -7.87 -8.92 46.73
CA THR A 125 -6.46 -9.20 47.02
C THR A 125 -6.07 -10.61 46.57
N LEU A 126 -4.76 -10.87 46.44
CA LEU A 126 -4.24 -12.21 46.13
C LEU A 126 -4.63 -13.26 47.19
N GLU A 127 -4.78 -12.86 48.45
CA GLU A 127 -5.08 -13.75 49.56
C GLU A 127 -6.55 -14.18 49.56
N ASP A 128 -7.45 -13.26 49.19
CA ASP A 128 -8.90 -13.48 49.18
C ASP A 128 -9.40 -14.16 47.90
N ALA A 129 -8.55 -14.31 46.88
CA ALA A 129 -8.96 -14.73 45.54
C ALA A 129 -9.57 -16.14 45.44
N ASN A 130 -9.20 -17.06 46.34
CA ASN A 130 -9.68 -18.45 46.28
C ASN A 130 -11.11 -18.62 46.84
N ASP A 131 -11.49 -17.79 47.81
CA ASP A 131 -12.76 -17.91 48.54
C ASP A 131 -13.70 -16.71 48.29
N ALA A 132 -13.34 -15.84 47.33
CA ALA A 132 -14.09 -14.63 47.04
C ALA A 132 -15.45 -14.92 46.37
N ASP A 133 -16.50 -14.34 46.94
CA ASP A 133 -17.81 -14.22 46.30
C ASP A 133 -17.73 -13.12 45.24
N ILE A 134 -17.86 -13.52 43.97
CA ILE A 134 -17.76 -12.61 42.80
C ILE A 134 -18.72 -11.42 42.92
N ASN A 135 -19.89 -11.61 43.56
CA ASN A 135 -20.89 -10.55 43.70
C ASN A 135 -20.49 -9.45 44.71
N LYS A 136 -19.43 -9.66 45.49
CA LYS A 136 -18.91 -8.69 46.47
C LYS A 136 -17.64 -7.98 46.00
N ILE A 137 -17.20 -8.26 44.78
CA ILE A 137 -16.02 -7.63 44.19
C ILE A 137 -16.48 -6.31 43.58
N ASP A 138 -16.02 -5.21 44.18
CA ASP A 138 -16.17 -3.89 43.57
C ASP A 138 -15.02 -3.71 42.58
N ASP A 139 -15.36 -3.61 41.30
CA ASP A 139 -14.41 -3.28 40.26
C ASP A 139 -14.75 -1.97 39.55
N VAL A 140 -13.69 -1.32 39.08
CA VAL A 140 -13.75 -0.05 38.36
C VAL A 140 -12.84 -0.15 37.15
N VAL A 141 -13.37 0.27 36.01
CA VAL A 141 -12.60 0.37 34.78
C VAL A 141 -12.00 1.78 34.68
N SER A 142 -10.70 1.82 34.45
CA SER A 142 -9.90 3.01 34.20
C SER A 142 -9.39 2.96 32.76
N ALA A 143 -9.54 4.05 32.03
CA ALA A 143 -9.00 4.23 30.69
C ALA A 143 -7.90 5.27 30.71
N HIS A 144 -6.76 4.94 30.11
CA HIS A 144 -5.79 5.94 29.67
C HIS A 144 -6.26 6.51 28.34
N VAL A 145 -6.33 7.83 28.21
CA VAL A 145 -6.88 8.50 27.02
C VAL A 145 -5.81 9.43 26.46
N ASP A 146 -5.47 9.21 25.18
CA ASP A 146 -4.53 10.03 24.43
C ASP A 146 -5.25 11.21 23.77
N VAL A 147 -4.68 12.40 23.87
CA VAL A 147 -5.26 13.63 23.33
C VAL A 147 -4.76 13.84 21.90
N ILE A 148 -5.69 13.89 20.95
CA ILE A 148 -5.38 14.15 19.54
C ILE A 148 -5.27 15.66 19.33
N GLY A 149 -6.33 16.39 19.68
CA GLY A 149 -6.33 17.84 19.58
C GLY A 149 -7.66 18.45 19.18
N TYR A 150 -7.60 19.72 18.80
CA TYR A 150 -8.73 20.52 18.31
C TYR A 150 -8.30 21.25 17.04
N ARG A 151 -9.26 21.78 16.28
CA ARG A 151 -8.95 22.68 15.16
C ARG A 151 -9.06 24.14 15.56
N ASP A 152 -8.02 24.92 15.26
CA ASP A 152 -8.04 26.35 15.44
C ASP A 152 -8.89 27.07 14.37
N ASN A 153 -9.01 28.38 14.47
CA ASN A 153 -9.74 29.21 13.50
C ASN A 153 -9.15 29.21 12.08
N ARG A 154 -7.92 28.72 11.89
CA ARG A 154 -7.27 28.53 10.58
C ARG A 154 -7.51 27.12 10.05
N GLY A 155 -8.19 26.27 10.81
CA GLY A 155 -8.45 24.89 10.48
C GLY A 155 -7.23 23.99 10.67
N LEU A 156 -6.22 24.37 11.45
CA LEU A 156 -5.05 23.54 11.74
C LEU A 156 -5.31 22.67 12.98
N LEU A 157 -4.93 21.40 12.92
CA LEU A 157 -4.93 20.52 14.10
C LEU A 157 -3.87 20.98 15.11
N MET A 158 -4.32 21.28 16.32
CA MET A 158 -3.51 21.80 17.42
C MET A 158 -3.70 20.94 18.66
N SER A 159 -2.60 20.68 19.37
CA SER A 159 -2.66 20.09 20.71
C SER A 159 -2.95 21.17 21.77
N PRO A 160 -3.80 20.89 22.77
CA PRO A 160 -4.01 21.78 23.91
C PRO A 160 -2.69 22.15 24.60
N ARG A 161 -2.57 23.40 25.05
CA ARG A 161 -1.38 23.86 25.80
C ARG A 161 -1.62 23.98 27.30
N THR A 162 -2.88 23.82 27.71
CA THR A 162 -3.35 23.81 29.10
C THR A 162 -3.93 22.43 29.42
N THR A 163 -3.97 22.09 30.71
CA THR A 163 -4.38 20.77 31.18
C THR A 163 -5.89 20.67 31.32
N PHE A 164 -6.44 19.46 31.20
CA PHE A 164 -7.85 19.19 31.48
C PHE A 164 -8.16 19.23 32.97
N ARG A 165 -9.40 19.62 33.33
CA ARG A 165 -9.87 19.56 34.71
C ARG A 165 -10.25 18.14 35.11
N ALA A 166 -9.81 17.71 36.28
CA ALA A 166 -10.38 16.54 36.94
C ALA A 166 -11.87 16.78 37.22
N GLY A 167 -12.69 15.75 37.03
CA GLY A 167 -14.15 15.83 37.11
C GLY A 167 -14.83 16.20 35.79
N SER A 168 -14.09 16.64 34.77
CA SER A 168 -14.67 16.85 33.43
C SER A 168 -15.23 15.56 32.86
N LYS A 169 -16.38 15.66 32.20
CA LYS A 169 -17.03 14.53 31.54
C LYS A 169 -16.32 14.22 30.22
N VAL A 170 -16.11 12.93 29.99
CA VAL A 170 -15.65 12.39 28.72
C VAL A 170 -16.88 11.84 28.02
N THR A 171 -17.12 12.28 26.78
CA THR A 171 -18.27 11.85 25.98
C THR A 171 -17.80 11.10 24.74
N ARG A 172 -18.62 10.20 24.19
CA ARG A 172 -18.32 9.60 22.89
C ARG A 172 -18.27 10.69 21.81
N ALA A 173 -17.27 10.64 20.93
CA ALA A 173 -17.11 11.65 19.90
C ALA A 173 -18.15 11.45 18.79
N ASP A 174 -18.74 12.56 18.34
CA ASP A 174 -19.61 12.56 17.18
C ASP A 174 -18.81 12.36 15.87
N GLN A 175 -19.39 11.70 14.87
CA GLN A 175 -18.69 11.42 13.61
C GLN A 175 -18.27 12.70 12.88
N ASP A 176 -19.04 13.77 12.93
CA ASP A 176 -18.70 15.04 12.28
C ASP A 176 -17.56 15.74 13.02
N LEU A 177 -17.51 15.60 14.35
CA LEU A 177 -16.37 16.06 15.14
C LEU A 177 -15.10 15.27 14.78
N VAL A 178 -15.19 13.95 14.67
CA VAL A 178 -14.06 13.08 14.27
C VAL A 178 -13.59 13.47 12.87
N LYS A 179 -14.48 13.52 11.88
CA LYS A 179 -14.16 13.91 10.49
C LYS A 179 -13.52 15.29 10.43
N SER A 180 -14.13 16.27 11.10
CA SER A 180 -13.65 17.64 11.08
C SER A 180 -12.29 17.75 11.73
N ILE A 181 -12.06 17.19 12.93
CA ILE A 181 -10.78 17.30 13.63
C ILE A 181 -9.67 16.49 12.96
N LEU A 182 -9.94 15.27 12.47
CA LEU A 182 -8.94 14.45 11.77
C LEU A 182 -8.69 14.89 10.32
N GLY A 183 -9.52 15.79 9.79
CA GLY A 183 -9.34 16.34 8.43
C GLY A 183 -9.76 15.36 7.34
N LEU A 184 -10.71 14.47 7.65
CA LEU A 184 -11.18 13.41 6.75
C LEU A 184 -12.19 13.96 5.72
N LYS A 185 -11.74 14.92 4.93
CA LYS A 185 -12.48 15.44 3.77
C LYS A 185 -12.00 14.73 2.53
N ILE A 186 -12.93 14.22 1.74
CA ILE A 186 -12.63 13.51 0.50
C ILE A 186 -12.89 14.43 -0.67
N ASN A 187 -11.89 14.62 -1.52
CA ASN A 187 -12.03 15.23 -2.83
C ASN A 187 -12.03 14.13 -3.90
N PRO A 188 -13.18 13.82 -4.53
CA PRO A 188 -13.29 12.74 -5.51
C PRO A 188 -12.33 12.85 -6.70
N LYS A 189 -11.81 14.05 -6.99
CA LYS A 189 -10.86 14.26 -8.10
C LYS A 189 -9.42 13.90 -7.75
N THR A 190 -9.02 14.03 -6.49
CA THR A 190 -7.61 13.93 -6.08
C THR A 190 -7.33 12.84 -5.06
N ASP A 191 -8.36 12.33 -4.40
CA ASP A 191 -8.20 11.44 -3.25
C ASP A 191 -8.71 10.04 -3.60
N GLY A 192 -7.84 9.05 -3.45
CA GLY A 192 -8.14 7.64 -3.70
C GLY A 192 -8.65 6.96 -2.44
N TYR A 193 -9.79 6.29 -2.54
CA TYR A 193 -10.45 5.63 -1.40
C TYR A 193 -9.71 4.35 -1.00
N ILE A 194 -9.37 4.24 0.30
CA ILE A 194 -8.60 3.10 0.82
C ILE A 194 -9.36 2.25 1.84
N GLY A 195 -10.48 2.75 2.39
CA GLY A 195 -11.25 2.00 3.38
C GLY A 195 -11.94 2.87 4.41
N LEU A 196 -12.33 2.25 5.53
CA LEU A 196 -13.06 2.91 6.60
C LEU A 196 -12.19 3.10 7.83
N LEU A 197 -12.37 4.21 8.53
CA LEU A 197 -11.81 4.42 9.86
C LEU A 197 -12.35 3.34 10.79
N HIS A 198 -11.45 2.59 11.40
CA HIS A 198 -11.78 1.41 12.20
C HIS A 198 -12.78 1.73 13.30
N GLY A 199 -13.87 0.97 13.39
CA GLY A 199 -14.90 1.14 14.42
C GLY A 199 -15.84 2.34 14.23
N HIS A 200 -15.61 3.19 13.22
CA HIS A 200 -16.36 4.44 13.07
C HIS A 200 -17.14 4.56 11.75
N GLY A 201 -16.88 3.70 10.76
CA GLY A 201 -17.59 3.73 9.48
C GLY A 201 -17.36 5.00 8.65
N ILE A 202 -16.34 5.80 9.00
CA ILE A 202 -15.99 7.04 8.31
C ILE A 202 -15.05 6.70 7.14
N PRO A 203 -15.36 7.10 5.90
CA PRO A 203 -14.46 6.88 4.77
C PRO A 203 -13.10 7.56 4.93
N VAL A 204 -12.04 6.86 4.54
CA VAL A 204 -10.67 7.37 4.50
C VAL A 204 -10.16 7.27 3.07
N ALA A 205 -9.61 8.38 2.57
CA ALA A 205 -9.00 8.48 1.26
C ALA A 205 -7.61 9.13 1.37
N LEU A 206 -6.73 8.80 0.43
CA LEU A 206 -5.36 9.34 0.36
C LEU A 206 -5.23 10.29 -0.80
N ASN A 207 -4.61 11.44 -0.56
CA ASN A 207 -4.34 12.38 -1.63
C ASN A 207 -3.28 11.80 -2.59
N ILE A 208 -3.67 11.55 -3.83
CA ILE A 208 -2.84 10.89 -4.84
C ILE A 208 -1.62 11.74 -5.22
N ASN A 209 -1.79 13.06 -5.27
CA ASN A 209 -0.67 13.97 -5.54
C ASN A 209 0.37 13.89 -4.43
N GLU A 210 -0.06 13.91 -3.17
CA GLU A 210 0.85 13.75 -2.04
C GLU A 210 1.51 12.36 -2.01
N LEU A 211 0.77 11.30 -2.36
CA LEU A 211 1.30 9.94 -2.44
C LEU A 211 2.49 9.84 -3.41
N ILE A 212 2.38 10.48 -4.57
CA ILE A 212 3.46 10.55 -5.58
C ILE A 212 4.58 11.47 -5.11
N GLN A 213 4.24 12.67 -4.63
CA GLN A 213 5.23 13.69 -4.29
C GLN A 213 6.03 13.36 -3.03
N ARG A 214 5.45 12.68 -2.06
CA ARG A 214 6.12 12.37 -0.78
C ARG A 214 6.69 10.97 -0.73
N HIS A 215 6.62 10.21 -1.83
CA HIS A 215 6.94 8.79 -1.86
C HIS A 215 6.03 7.99 -0.89
N ALA A 216 6.01 6.68 -1.05
CA ALA A 216 5.16 5.80 -0.28
C ALA A 216 5.87 4.51 0.12
N CYS A 217 5.46 3.90 1.23
CA CYS A 217 5.82 2.53 1.54
C CYS A 217 4.63 1.71 2.02
N ILE A 218 4.63 0.42 1.65
CA ILE A 218 3.68 -0.58 2.15
C ILE A 218 4.46 -1.65 2.88
N LEU A 219 4.22 -1.76 4.19
CA LEU A 219 5.00 -2.60 5.09
C LEU A 219 4.08 -3.59 5.79
N ALA A 220 4.43 -4.88 5.77
CA ALA A 220 3.61 -5.93 6.36
C ALA A 220 4.48 -7.10 6.83
N LYS A 221 3.91 -8.09 7.52
CA LYS A 221 4.50 -9.44 7.58
C LYS A 221 4.05 -10.28 6.37
N THR A 222 4.68 -11.44 6.16
CA THR A 222 4.18 -12.45 5.21
C THR A 222 2.75 -12.87 5.54
N GLY A 223 1.86 -12.85 4.54
CA GLY A 223 0.42 -13.10 4.72
C GLY A 223 -0.33 -11.97 5.44
N GLY A 224 0.29 -10.80 5.64
CA GLY A 224 -0.33 -9.65 6.29
C GLY A 224 -1.28 -8.84 5.40
N GLY A 225 -1.46 -9.21 4.13
CA GLY A 225 -2.29 -8.47 3.16
C GLY A 225 -1.52 -7.48 2.27
N LYS A 226 -0.18 -7.55 2.24
CA LYS A 226 0.71 -6.67 1.45
C LYS A 226 0.26 -6.51 0.00
N SER A 227 0.17 -7.61 -0.74
CA SER A 227 -0.20 -7.66 -2.16
C SER A 227 -1.64 -7.25 -2.45
N TYR A 228 -2.48 -7.29 -1.41
CA TYR A 228 -3.86 -6.84 -1.48
C TYR A 228 -3.91 -5.31 -1.38
N MET A 229 -3.26 -4.75 -0.36
CA MET A 229 -3.14 -3.31 -0.15
C MET A 229 -2.40 -2.61 -1.30
N SER A 230 -1.35 -3.22 -1.83
CA SER A 230 -0.64 -2.65 -2.99
C SER A 230 -1.53 -2.64 -4.23
N GLY A 231 -2.28 -3.72 -4.47
CA GLY A 231 -3.28 -3.76 -5.55
C GLY A 231 -4.35 -2.69 -5.40
N ASP A 232 -4.83 -2.48 -4.17
CA ASP A 232 -5.79 -1.43 -3.81
C ASP A 232 -5.29 -0.02 -4.18
N ILE A 233 -4.07 0.30 -3.77
CA ILE A 233 -3.45 1.59 -4.08
C ILE A 233 -3.19 1.73 -5.58
N ILE A 234 -2.73 0.67 -6.25
CA ILE A 234 -2.51 0.68 -7.71
C ILE A 234 -3.83 0.91 -8.47
N GLU A 235 -4.95 0.32 -8.02
CA GLU A 235 -6.28 0.58 -8.58
C GLU A 235 -6.64 2.06 -8.46
N GLU A 236 -6.47 2.67 -7.29
CA GLU A 236 -6.75 4.10 -7.12
C GLU A 236 -5.83 4.96 -8.01
N LEU A 237 -4.54 4.65 -8.09
CA LEU A 237 -3.62 5.33 -9.02
C LEU A 237 -4.12 5.25 -10.47
N MET A 238 -4.60 4.08 -10.91
CA MET A 238 -5.16 3.89 -12.25
C MET A 238 -6.45 4.68 -12.47
N LYS A 239 -7.39 4.65 -11.51
CA LYS A 239 -8.65 5.43 -11.57
C LYS A 239 -8.40 6.92 -11.70
N HIS A 240 -7.32 7.42 -11.08
CA HIS A 240 -6.88 8.81 -11.17
C HIS A 240 -5.94 9.10 -12.35
N ASN A 241 -5.85 8.21 -13.35
CA ASN A 241 -5.00 8.34 -14.55
C ASN A 241 -3.52 8.62 -14.22
N VAL A 242 -3.00 8.01 -13.16
CA VAL A 242 -1.58 8.11 -12.81
C VAL A 242 -0.77 7.08 -13.58
N THR A 243 0.29 7.54 -14.24
CA THR A 243 1.24 6.65 -14.92
C THR A 243 2.02 5.85 -13.88
N CYS A 244 2.12 4.54 -14.06
CA CYS A 244 2.77 3.65 -13.09
C CYS A 244 3.75 2.68 -13.76
N MET A 245 4.87 2.39 -13.10
CA MET A 245 5.76 1.28 -13.46
C MET A 245 6.00 0.41 -12.24
N ILE A 246 5.62 -0.86 -12.33
CA ILE A 246 5.69 -1.83 -11.23
C ILE A 246 6.79 -2.84 -11.53
N ILE A 247 7.76 -2.98 -10.63
CA ILE A 247 8.72 -4.08 -10.62
C ILE A 247 8.07 -5.23 -9.84
N ASP A 248 7.82 -6.37 -10.50
CA ASP A 248 7.12 -7.52 -9.94
C ASP A 248 7.98 -8.80 -9.98
N PRO A 249 8.73 -9.14 -8.91
CA PRO A 249 9.59 -10.31 -8.85
C PRO A 249 8.84 -11.65 -8.77
N HIS A 250 7.54 -11.64 -8.47
CA HIS A 250 6.77 -12.85 -8.19
C HIS A 250 5.63 -13.09 -9.18
N GLY A 251 5.31 -12.10 -10.02
CA GLY A 251 4.25 -12.18 -11.02
C GLY A 251 2.85 -11.99 -10.42
N GLU A 252 2.73 -11.40 -9.23
CA GLU A 252 1.47 -11.26 -8.50
C GLU A 252 0.47 -10.31 -9.17
N TYR A 253 0.97 -9.39 -9.99
CA TYR A 253 0.17 -8.43 -10.75
C TYR A 253 -0.19 -8.94 -12.15
N GLY A 254 0.23 -10.16 -12.51
CA GLY A 254 -0.09 -10.78 -13.80
C GLY A 254 -1.59 -10.87 -14.09
N ALA A 255 -2.44 -10.93 -13.07
CA ALA A 255 -3.90 -10.94 -13.23
C ALA A 255 -4.51 -9.55 -13.48
N MET A 256 -3.75 -8.46 -13.30
CA MET A 256 -4.14 -7.09 -13.71
C MET A 256 -3.81 -6.82 -15.20
N ARG A 257 -3.33 -7.83 -15.94
CA ARG A 257 -2.83 -7.70 -17.33
C ARG A 257 -3.88 -7.33 -18.38
N ASP A 258 -5.18 -7.48 -18.10
CA ASP A 258 -6.22 -7.17 -19.09
C ASP A 258 -6.30 -5.67 -19.44
N ALA A 259 -5.43 -4.81 -18.88
CA ALA A 259 -5.32 -3.39 -19.15
C ALA A 259 -3.94 -2.89 -19.65
N GLY A 260 -2.95 -3.75 -19.95
CA GLY A 260 -1.60 -3.27 -20.30
C GLY A 260 -0.72 -4.25 -21.09
N THR A 261 -0.15 -3.76 -22.20
CA THR A 261 0.69 -4.51 -23.14
C THR A 261 2.05 -4.92 -22.58
N LYS A 262 2.50 -6.11 -23.02
CA LYS A 262 3.79 -6.74 -22.72
C LYS A 262 4.98 -5.87 -23.16
N GLY A 263 6.02 -5.80 -22.32
CA GLY A 263 7.35 -5.35 -22.74
C GLY A 263 8.41 -5.55 -21.65
N GLU A 264 9.49 -6.26 -21.97
CA GLU A 264 10.68 -6.48 -21.10
C GLU A 264 11.96 -5.96 -21.80
N ILE A 265 12.92 -5.40 -21.06
CA ILE A 265 14.13 -4.70 -21.57
C ILE A 265 15.42 -4.88 -20.71
N LEU A 266 16.54 -5.08 -21.44
CA LEU A 266 17.99 -4.68 -21.34
C LEU A 266 18.95 -4.90 -20.13
N GLU A 267 20.19 -5.25 -20.57
CA GLU A 267 21.61 -5.27 -20.07
C GLU A 267 22.05 -4.23 -18.99
N LEU A 268 23.06 -4.43 -18.12
CA LEU A 268 24.42 -5.01 -18.30
C LEU A 268 25.14 -5.36 -16.95
N MET A 269 25.84 -6.50 -16.86
CA MET A 269 26.56 -7.06 -15.69
C MET A 269 27.55 -6.11 -14.97
N ARG A 270 27.86 -6.38 -13.67
CA ARG A 270 29.12 -5.96 -13.02
C ARG A 270 29.84 -7.10 -12.28
N LYS A 271 31.17 -6.97 -12.35
CA LYS A 271 32.27 -7.52 -11.52
C LYS A 271 32.75 -8.94 -11.84
N THR A 272 33.70 -9.00 -12.78
CA THR A 272 35.11 -9.39 -12.50
C THR A 272 36.02 -8.73 -13.56
N ASP A 273 37.29 -8.53 -13.26
CA ASP A 273 38.32 -7.75 -13.99
C ASP A 273 38.06 -7.38 -15.48
N MET A 274 37.37 -6.25 -15.75
CA MET A 274 36.87 -5.90 -17.10
C MET A 274 37.84 -5.10 -18.00
N ARG A 275 39.03 -4.70 -17.53
CA ARG A 275 39.95 -3.92 -18.39
C ARG A 275 40.43 -4.74 -19.60
N SER A 276 40.44 -6.07 -19.50
CA SER A 276 40.86 -6.98 -20.57
C SER A 276 39.77 -7.32 -21.61
N PHE A 277 38.49 -7.13 -21.29
CA PHE A 277 37.35 -7.58 -22.13
C PHE A 277 36.57 -6.42 -22.77
N LEU A 278 36.79 -5.18 -22.32
CA LEU A 278 36.19 -3.98 -22.93
C LEU A 278 36.59 -3.79 -24.41
N PRO A 279 37.88 -3.97 -24.81
CA PRO A 279 38.26 -3.81 -26.22
C PRO A 279 37.58 -4.81 -27.18
N PRO A 280 37.57 -6.14 -26.94
CA PRO A 280 36.94 -7.08 -27.86
C PRO A 280 35.41 -6.92 -27.94
N THR A 281 34.74 -6.67 -26.81
CA THR A 281 33.29 -6.43 -26.80
C THR A 281 32.93 -5.16 -27.58
N LYS A 282 33.66 -4.06 -27.36
CA LYS A 282 33.43 -2.79 -28.05
C LYS A 282 33.68 -2.91 -29.55
N LYS A 283 34.75 -3.60 -29.95
CA LYS A 283 35.06 -3.88 -31.36
C LYS A 283 33.92 -4.67 -32.02
N ALA A 284 33.43 -5.73 -31.37
CA ALA A 284 32.34 -6.54 -31.90
C ALA A 284 31.04 -5.76 -32.06
N ILE A 285 30.71 -4.87 -31.10
CA ILE A 285 29.56 -3.97 -31.20
C ILE A 285 29.74 -2.94 -32.34
N GLU A 286 30.95 -2.41 -32.52
CA GLU A 286 31.27 -1.48 -33.61
C GLU A 286 31.08 -2.15 -34.98
N THR A 287 31.58 -3.39 -35.15
CA THR A 287 31.35 -4.20 -36.36
C THR A 287 29.87 -4.35 -36.67
N LEU A 288 29.07 -4.79 -35.69
CA LEU A 288 27.62 -4.97 -35.86
C LEU A 288 26.88 -3.65 -36.17
N ARG A 289 27.37 -2.52 -35.66
CA ARG A 289 26.80 -1.20 -35.95
C ARG A 289 27.16 -0.67 -37.34
N GLU A 290 28.36 -0.96 -37.82
CA GLU A 290 28.79 -0.58 -39.18
C GLU A 290 27.99 -1.32 -40.26
N GLU A 291 27.52 -2.53 -39.95
CA GLU A 291 26.63 -3.32 -40.81
C GLU A 291 25.19 -2.80 -40.86
N GLY A 292 24.83 -1.84 -39.98
CA GLY A 292 23.54 -1.16 -39.99
C GLY A 292 22.34 -2.01 -39.50
N GLU A 293 22.59 -3.19 -38.94
CA GLU A 293 21.54 -4.12 -38.53
C GLU A 293 21.23 -4.08 -37.02
N LEU A 294 19.99 -4.43 -36.69
CA LEU A 294 19.58 -4.76 -35.33
C LEU A 294 20.28 -6.06 -34.92
N TYR A 295 21.00 -6.06 -33.80
CA TYR A 295 21.79 -7.20 -33.34
C TYR A 295 21.29 -7.75 -31.99
N SER A 296 21.42 -9.07 -31.82
CA SER A 296 21.19 -9.81 -30.58
C SER A 296 22.49 -10.14 -29.85
N VAL A 297 22.38 -10.68 -28.64
CA VAL A 297 23.52 -11.26 -27.92
C VAL A 297 24.11 -12.43 -28.71
N THR A 298 23.28 -13.23 -29.37
CA THR A 298 23.74 -14.29 -30.28
C THR A 298 24.59 -13.76 -31.44
N ASP A 299 24.18 -12.64 -32.05
CA ASP A 299 24.95 -12.00 -33.13
C ASP A 299 26.31 -11.49 -32.61
N LEU A 300 26.33 -10.92 -31.39
CA LEU A 300 27.56 -10.51 -30.71
C LEU A 300 28.50 -11.69 -30.39
N ILE A 301 27.94 -12.82 -29.93
CA ILE A 301 28.69 -14.06 -29.69
C ILE A 301 29.33 -14.56 -30.99
N ASN A 302 28.61 -14.50 -32.10
CA ASN A 302 29.13 -14.95 -33.41
C ASN A 302 30.33 -14.11 -33.85
N VAL A 303 30.25 -12.78 -33.76
CA VAL A 303 31.39 -11.90 -34.08
C VAL A 303 32.60 -12.17 -33.19
N LEU A 304 32.38 -12.42 -31.90
CA LEU A 304 33.46 -12.75 -30.96
C LEU A 304 34.09 -14.13 -31.23
N LYS A 305 33.29 -15.10 -31.70
CA LYS A 305 33.77 -16.43 -32.13
C LYS A 305 34.64 -16.30 -33.39
N GLU A 306 34.24 -15.47 -34.34
CA GLU A 306 34.96 -15.23 -35.60
C GLU A 306 36.29 -14.49 -35.40
N ASP A 307 36.35 -13.52 -34.47
CA ASP A 307 37.58 -12.79 -34.15
C ASP A 307 38.67 -13.71 -33.54
N GLY A 308 38.30 -14.88 -33.00
CA GLY A 308 39.23 -15.95 -32.60
C GLY A 308 40.19 -15.60 -31.46
N GLY A 309 40.00 -14.48 -30.76
CA GLY A 309 40.87 -14.03 -29.69
C GLY A 309 40.87 -14.96 -28.48
N ALA A 310 42.05 -15.33 -27.96
CA ALA A 310 42.18 -16.23 -26.79
C ALA A 310 41.45 -15.72 -25.52
N LYS A 311 41.16 -14.42 -25.44
CA LYS A 311 40.39 -13.79 -24.35
C LYS A 311 38.87 -13.86 -24.58
N ASN A 312 38.41 -14.21 -25.78
CA ASN A 312 36.99 -14.22 -26.12
C ASN A 312 36.27 -15.44 -25.54
N ALA A 313 36.97 -16.55 -25.26
CA ALA A 313 36.35 -17.79 -24.76
C ALA A 313 35.56 -17.57 -23.45
N VAL A 314 36.15 -16.88 -22.47
CA VAL A 314 35.49 -16.56 -21.20
C VAL A 314 34.30 -15.62 -21.42
N LEU A 315 34.47 -14.60 -22.27
CA LEU A 315 33.43 -13.64 -22.60
C LEU A 315 32.24 -14.30 -23.32
N ILE A 316 32.51 -15.24 -24.23
CA ILE A 316 31.50 -16.01 -24.96
C ILE A 316 30.69 -16.85 -23.98
N THR A 317 31.31 -17.55 -23.04
CA THR A 317 30.57 -18.33 -22.02
C THR A 317 29.64 -17.45 -21.19
N GLU A 318 30.09 -16.27 -20.79
CA GLU A 318 29.26 -15.31 -20.06
C GLU A 318 28.10 -14.78 -20.93
N LEU A 319 28.36 -14.43 -22.20
CA LEU A 319 27.32 -13.97 -23.12
C LEU A 319 26.31 -15.07 -23.44
N GLU A 320 26.74 -16.33 -23.58
CA GLU A 320 25.86 -17.49 -23.79
C GLU A 320 24.96 -17.71 -22.57
N TYR A 321 25.50 -17.55 -21.35
CA TYR A 321 24.69 -17.57 -20.14
C TYR A 321 23.65 -16.44 -20.13
N ILE A 322 24.05 -15.23 -20.49
CA ILE A 322 23.15 -14.07 -20.59
C ILE A 322 22.04 -14.28 -21.64
N ASP A 323 22.39 -14.80 -22.83
CA ASP A 323 21.44 -15.10 -23.91
C ASP A 323 20.44 -16.18 -23.48
N SER A 324 20.91 -17.21 -22.76
CA SER A 324 20.08 -18.30 -22.24
C SER A 324 18.98 -17.85 -21.27
N MET A 325 19.11 -16.66 -20.68
CA MET A 325 18.08 -16.09 -19.81
C MET A 325 16.85 -15.60 -20.58
N GLY A 326 16.94 -15.43 -21.91
CA GLY A 326 15.83 -14.99 -22.75
C GLY A 326 15.44 -13.51 -22.55
N ILE A 327 16.30 -12.71 -21.90
CA ILE A 327 16.04 -11.29 -21.59
C ILE A 327 16.37 -10.38 -22.78
N PHE A 328 17.16 -10.87 -23.74
CA PHE A 328 17.71 -10.08 -24.85
C PHE A 328 17.00 -10.37 -26.16
N ALA A 329 16.59 -9.31 -26.84
CA ALA A 329 15.99 -9.36 -28.17
C ALA A 329 16.79 -8.51 -29.14
N LYS A 330 16.68 -8.79 -30.45
CA LYS A 330 17.30 -8.00 -31.53
C LYS A 330 16.87 -6.53 -31.52
N ARG A 331 15.68 -6.24 -30.98
CA ARG A 331 15.14 -4.89 -30.82
C ARG A 331 14.74 -4.67 -29.36
N GLY A 332 15.24 -3.58 -28.75
CA GLY A 332 14.73 -3.10 -27.47
C GLY A 332 13.40 -2.36 -27.63
N ASN A 333 12.55 -2.39 -26.59
CA ASN A 333 11.33 -1.58 -26.58
C ASN A 333 11.68 -0.09 -26.61
N ARG A 334 10.77 0.69 -27.18
CA ARG A 334 10.89 2.15 -27.15
C ARG A 334 10.40 2.70 -25.80
N ILE A 335 10.80 3.93 -25.47
CA ILE A 335 10.39 4.58 -24.22
C ILE A 335 8.87 4.72 -24.15
N ASP A 336 8.25 5.07 -25.28
CA ASP A 336 6.80 5.22 -25.45
C ASP A 336 6.05 3.88 -25.38
N GLU A 337 6.74 2.74 -25.55
CA GLU A 337 6.17 1.41 -25.32
C GLU A 337 6.25 1.01 -23.83
N LEU A 338 7.16 1.61 -23.06
CA LEU A 338 7.33 1.35 -21.62
C LEU A 338 6.55 2.32 -20.73
N VAL A 339 6.34 3.55 -21.19
CA VAL A 339 5.71 4.62 -20.40
C VAL A 339 4.71 5.37 -21.26
N GLU A 340 3.43 5.18 -20.95
CA GLU A 340 2.33 5.89 -21.58
C GLU A 340 1.49 6.58 -20.49
N ASN A 341 1.01 7.79 -20.79
CA ASN A 341 0.30 8.61 -19.82
C ASN A 341 -0.96 7.91 -19.30
N GLY A 342 -1.09 7.82 -17.98
CA GLY A 342 -2.22 7.18 -17.29
C GLY A 342 -2.24 5.65 -17.38
N LYS A 343 -1.20 5.02 -17.94
CA LYS A 343 -1.10 3.57 -18.01
C LYS A 343 -0.15 3.00 -16.96
N THR A 344 -0.40 1.73 -16.63
CA THR A 344 0.42 0.95 -15.71
C THR A 344 1.23 -0.09 -16.48
N THR A 345 2.55 0.00 -16.38
CA THR A 345 3.49 -0.97 -16.95
C THR A 345 3.98 -1.92 -15.86
N ILE A 346 3.84 -3.23 -16.06
CA ILE A 346 4.31 -4.24 -15.12
C ILE A 346 5.55 -4.92 -15.70
N ILE A 347 6.68 -4.78 -15.01
CA ILE A 347 7.95 -5.45 -15.31
C ILE A 347 7.98 -6.75 -14.49
N ASN A 348 7.63 -7.85 -15.12
CA ASN A 348 7.64 -9.16 -14.49
C ASN A 348 9.06 -9.72 -14.46
N LEU A 349 9.56 -10.03 -13.27
CA LEU A 349 10.90 -10.59 -13.05
C LEU A 349 10.85 -12.02 -12.48
N LYS A 350 9.68 -12.67 -12.56
CA LYS A 350 9.50 -14.05 -12.11
C LYS A 350 10.45 -14.99 -12.86
N GLY A 351 11.26 -15.73 -12.11
CA GLY A 351 12.25 -16.66 -12.66
C GLY A 351 13.59 -16.03 -13.04
N VAL A 352 13.71 -14.69 -12.98
CA VAL A 352 14.98 -13.99 -13.23
C VAL A 352 15.90 -14.09 -12.00
N PRO A 353 17.20 -14.40 -12.16
CA PRO A 353 18.15 -14.44 -11.04
C PRO A 353 18.29 -13.10 -10.29
N PRO A 354 18.50 -13.09 -8.96
CA PRO A 354 18.48 -11.86 -8.15
C PRO A 354 19.46 -10.76 -8.57
N ASP A 355 20.67 -11.12 -8.99
CA ASP A 355 21.70 -10.20 -9.48
C ASP A 355 21.26 -9.50 -10.77
N ILE A 356 20.58 -10.24 -11.65
CA ILE A 356 20.00 -9.70 -12.89
C ILE A 356 18.79 -8.82 -12.59
N GLN A 357 17.93 -9.20 -11.64
CA GLN A 357 16.82 -8.35 -11.21
C GLN A 357 17.33 -6.99 -10.69
N GLN A 358 18.35 -6.99 -9.82
CA GLN A 358 18.95 -5.76 -9.29
C GLN A 358 19.51 -4.87 -10.40
N LEU A 359 20.08 -5.49 -11.43
CA LEU A 359 20.59 -4.77 -12.58
C LEU A 359 19.47 -4.12 -13.40
N ILE A 360 18.39 -4.86 -13.70
CA ILE A 360 17.23 -4.35 -14.41
C ILE A 360 16.63 -3.16 -13.64
N VAL A 361 16.40 -3.33 -12.34
CA VAL A 361 15.87 -2.26 -11.47
C VAL A 361 16.77 -1.04 -11.46
N LYS A 362 18.10 -1.22 -11.33
CA LYS A 362 19.07 -0.12 -11.43
C LYS A 362 18.90 0.65 -12.75
N ARG A 363 18.82 -0.07 -13.87
CA ARG A 363 18.77 0.54 -15.20
C ARG A 363 17.48 1.31 -15.40
N LEU A 364 16.34 0.70 -15.07
CA LEU A 364 15.03 1.33 -15.16
C LEU A 364 14.94 2.56 -14.25
N ALA A 365 15.31 2.43 -12.97
CA ALA A 365 15.30 3.55 -12.02
C ALA A 365 16.15 4.74 -12.51
N THR A 366 17.38 4.47 -12.96
CA THR A 366 18.27 5.51 -13.49
C THR A 366 17.67 6.17 -14.73
N PHE A 367 17.10 5.37 -15.63
CA PHE A 367 16.58 5.84 -16.91
C PHE A 367 15.30 6.67 -16.73
N MET A 368 14.35 6.19 -15.93
CA MET A 368 13.12 6.93 -15.60
C MET A 368 13.44 8.27 -14.91
N PHE A 369 14.40 8.29 -13.99
CA PHE A 369 14.84 9.51 -13.32
C PHE A 369 15.40 10.55 -14.31
N GLU A 370 16.28 10.14 -15.22
CA GLU A 370 16.85 11.05 -16.23
C GLU A 370 15.81 11.54 -17.26
N LEU A 371 14.87 10.68 -17.65
CA LEU A 371 13.77 11.09 -18.54
C LEU A 371 12.82 12.08 -17.85
N ARG A 372 12.54 11.89 -16.56
CA ARG A 372 11.74 12.84 -15.77
C ARG A 372 12.42 14.18 -15.58
N LYS A 373 13.74 14.20 -15.35
CA LYS A 373 14.54 15.44 -15.31
C LYS A 373 14.45 16.23 -16.63
N LYS A 374 14.35 15.54 -17.75
CA LYS A 374 14.21 16.16 -19.09
C LYS A 374 12.76 16.49 -19.47
N GLY A 375 11.77 16.10 -18.66
CA GLY A 375 10.36 16.26 -19.01
C GLY A 375 9.88 15.35 -20.14
N SER A 376 10.60 14.29 -20.49
CA SER A 376 10.34 13.46 -21.67
C SER A 376 9.29 12.37 -21.48
N ILE A 377 8.93 12.07 -20.23
CA ILE A 377 7.87 11.12 -19.86
C ILE A 377 6.94 11.79 -18.83
N PRO A 378 5.65 11.40 -18.69
CA PRO A 378 4.74 12.01 -17.72
C PRO A 378 5.19 11.78 -16.26
N PRO A 379 4.70 12.58 -15.29
CA PRO A 379 4.82 12.25 -13.88
C PRO A 379 4.28 10.83 -13.60
N MET A 380 4.97 10.10 -12.73
CA MET A 380 4.66 8.68 -12.54
C MET A 380 5.02 8.18 -11.14
N MET A 381 4.40 7.06 -10.76
CA MET A 381 4.79 6.26 -9.61
C MET A 381 5.69 5.10 -10.05
N PHE A 382 6.89 5.01 -9.48
CA PHE A 382 7.78 3.86 -9.64
C PHE A 382 7.62 2.93 -8.44
N VAL A 383 7.02 1.76 -8.63
CA VAL A 383 6.66 0.80 -7.59
C VAL A 383 7.66 -0.34 -7.57
N VAL A 384 8.20 -0.64 -6.39
CA VAL A 384 9.20 -1.70 -6.18
C VAL A 384 8.67 -2.69 -5.15
N GLU A 385 8.16 -3.83 -5.63
CA GLU A 385 7.89 -5.00 -4.80
C GLU A 385 9.19 -5.55 -4.20
N GLU A 386 9.07 -6.22 -3.05
CA GLU A 386 10.19 -6.79 -2.32
C GLU A 386 11.43 -5.88 -2.24
N ALA A 387 11.21 -4.59 -1.94
CA ALA A 387 12.23 -3.55 -2.03
C ALA A 387 13.51 -3.86 -1.24
N HIS A 388 13.42 -4.69 -0.20
CA HIS A 388 14.59 -5.15 0.56
C HIS A 388 15.62 -5.93 -0.27
N ASN A 389 15.25 -6.46 -1.45
CA ASN A 389 16.17 -7.09 -2.39
C ASN A 389 16.94 -6.09 -3.27
N TYR A 390 16.45 -4.85 -3.37
CA TYR A 390 16.94 -3.84 -4.30
C TYR A 390 17.56 -2.61 -3.63
N CYS A 391 17.19 -2.32 -2.38
CA CYS A 391 17.83 -1.31 -1.55
C CYS A 391 18.01 -1.82 -0.10
N PRO A 392 18.82 -2.87 0.13
CA PRO A 392 19.05 -3.38 1.47
C PRO A 392 19.91 -2.44 2.33
N GLN A 393 19.69 -2.47 3.64
CA GLN A 393 20.44 -1.67 4.64
C GLN A 393 21.87 -2.17 4.85
N ALA A 394 22.07 -3.48 4.87
CA ALA A 394 23.34 -4.11 5.25
C ALA A 394 24.28 -4.36 4.06
N GLU A 395 23.73 -4.44 2.86
CA GLU A 395 24.44 -4.83 1.65
C GLU A 395 24.32 -3.72 0.61
N HIS A 396 25.42 -3.43 -0.07
CA HIS A 396 25.39 -2.48 -1.17
C HIS A 396 25.12 -3.22 -2.48
N VAL A 397 23.85 -3.24 -2.92
CA VAL A 397 23.48 -3.80 -4.23
C VAL A 397 23.53 -2.73 -5.33
N MET A 398 23.45 -3.17 -6.58
CA MET A 398 23.61 -2.28 -7.74
C MET A 398 22.49 -1.23 -7.87
N SER A 399 21.27 -1.59 -7.44
CA SER A 399 20.07 -0.74 -7.47
C SER A 399 19.92 0.22 -6.30
N SER A 400 20.68 0.06 -5.19
CA SER A 400 20.51 0.90 -3.99
C SER A 400 20.66 2.38 -4.29
N LYS A 401 21.74 2.76 -4.99
CA LYS A 401 22.05 4.17 -5.25
C LYS A 401 20.99 4.86 -6.12
N PRO A 402 20.56 4.31 -7.27
CA PRO A 402 19.45 4.88 -8.04
C PRO A 402 18.17 5.05 -7.23
N LEU A 403 17.75 4.03 -6.47
CA LEU A 403 16.52 4.09 -5.69
C LEU A 403 16.61 5.15 -4.58
N ALA A 404 17.74 5.25 -3.88
CA ALA A 404 17.99 6.31 -2.91
C ALA A 404 17.98 7.70 -3.55
N THR A 405 18.50 7.84 -4.78
CA THR A 405 18.46 9.11 -5.53
C THR A 405 17.03 9.50 -5.88
N ILE A 406 16.20 8.55 -6.31
CA ILE A 406 14.77 8.80 -6.55
C ILE A 406 14.08 9.20 -5.24
N ALA A 407 14.34 8.51 -4.14
CA ALA A 407 13.76 8.83 -2.84
C ALA A 407 14.14 10.25 -2.34
N SER A 408 15.35 10.72 -2.64
CA SER A 408 15.80 12.05 -2.18
C SER A 408 15.46 13.20 -3.14
N GLU A 409 15.37 12.92 -4.44
CA GLU A 409 15.25 13.97 -5.47
C GLU A 409 14.06 13.80 -6.41
N GLY A 410 13.48 12.60 -6.51
CA GLY A 410 12.42 12.25 -7.46
C GLY A 410 11.20 13.15 -7.35
N ARG A 411 10.84 13.58 -6.13
CA ARG A 411 9.77 14.55 -5.88
C ARG A 411 9.86 15.80 -6.76
N LYS A 412 11.07 16.36 -6.93
CA LYS A 412 11.30 17.60 -7.70
C LYS A 412 10.93 17.44 -9.18
N PHE A 413 10.96 16.21 -9.66
CA PHE A 413 10.72 15.86 -11.05
C PHE A 413 9.43 15.06 -11.22
N GLY A 414 8.54 14.99 -10.22
CA GLY A 414 7.30 14.21 -10.32
C GLY A 414 7.53 12.71 -10.56
N LEU A 415 8.63 12.16 -10.03
CA LEU A 415 8.89 10.73 -9.97
C LEU A 415 8.68 10.26 -8.53
N GLY A 416 7.50 9.72 -8.27
CA GLY A 416 7.19 9.06 -7.00
C GLY A 416 7.89 7.71 -6.90
N LEU A 417 8.18 7.30 -5.67
CA LEU A 417 8.75 5.99 -5.38
C LEU A 417 7.82 5.32 -4.37
N MET A 418 7.40 4.10 -4.65
CA MET A 418 6.66 3.28 -3.70
C MET A 418 7.46 2.01 -3.42
N VAL A 419 7.86 1.80 -2.17
CA VAL A 419 8.56 0.59 -1.74
C VAL A 419 7.65 -0.34 -0.98
N ILE A 420 7.58 -1.59 -1.41
CA ILE A 420 6.70 -2.61 -0.82
C ILE A 420 7.58 -3.72 -0.27
N SER A 421 7.43 -4.10 1.00
CA SER A 421 8.30 -5.11 1.61
C SER A 421 7.73 -5.75 2.87
N GLN A 422 8.00 -7.04 3.07
CA GLN A 422 7.72 -7.69 4.36
C GLN A 422 8.78 -7.48 5.45
N ARG A 423 9.91 -6.86 5.12
CA ARG A 423 11.09 -6.75 5.99
C ARG A 423 11.58 -5.30 6.04
N PRO A 424 10.85 -4.37 6.67
CA PRO A 424 11.25 -2.97 6.76
C PRO A 424 12.63 -2.79 7.39
N ALA A 425 13.03 -3.61 8.38
CA ALA A 425 14.36 -3.50 8.98
C ALA A 425 15.51 -3.84 8.01
N LYS A 426 15.21 -4.51 6.89
CA LYS A 426 16.21 -4.81 5.86
C LYS A 426 16.33 -3.73 4.80
N ILE A 427 15.42 -2.75 4.72
CA ILE A 427 15.47 -1.68 3.72
C ILE A 427 16.41 -0.56 4.19
N ASP A 428 17.10 0.09 3.26
CA ASP A 428 17.89 1.30 3.51
C ASP A 428 17.04 2.36 4.24
N LYS A 429 17.48 2.74 5.43
CA LYS A 429 16.81 3.71 6.29
C LYS A 429 16.64 5.07 5.61
N ASN A 430 17.53 5.46 4.71
CA ASN A 430 17.41 6.70 3.96
C ASN A 430 16.35 6.62 2.87
N VAL A 431 16.04 5.42 2.35
CA VAL A 431 14.90 5.25 1.44
C VAL A 431 13.61 5.28 2.25
N LEU A 432 13.59 4.54 3.36
CA LEU A 432 12.39 4.41 4.20
C LEU A 432 12.00 5.75 4.86
N SER A 433 12.96 6.53 5.35
CA SER A 433 12.69 7.84 5.98
C SER A 433 12.24 8.92 5.00
N GLN A 434 12.47 8.73 3.69
CA GLN A 434 11.99 9.63 2.64
C GLN A 434 10.58 9.24 2.16
N CYS A 435 10.06 8.08 2.58
CA CYS A 435 8.68 7.70 2.35
C CYS A 435 7.77 8.45 3.34
N GLY A 436 7.30 9.63 2.92
CA GLY A 436 6.42 10.46 3.72
C GLY A 436 5.01 9.90 3.85
N THR A 437 4.60 8.98 2.96
CA THR A 437 3.39 8.17 3.14
C THR A 437 3.77 6.75 3.57
N GLN A 438 3.20 6.27 4.67
CA GLN A 438 3.45 4.92 5.17
C GLN A 438 2.14 4.19 5.42
N ILE A 439 2.00 3.01 4.82
CA ILE A 439 0.85 2.12 4.96
C ILE A 439 1.37 0.84 5.62
N ILE A 440 1.08 0.70 6.90
CA ILE A 440 1.63 -0.36 7.75
C ILE A 440 0.53 -1.33 8.11
N LEU A 441 0.58 -2.52 7.52
CA LEU A 441 -0.26 -3.65 7.91
C LEU A 441 0.33 -4.36 9.12
N LYS A 442 -0.25 -5.50 9.50
CA LYS A 442 0.22 -6.29 10.64
C LYS A 442 1.71 -6.60 10.54
N VAL A 443 2.50 -6.17 11.53
CA VAL A 443 3.93 -6.48 11.68
C VAL A 443 4.18 -7.02 13.09
N THR A 444 4.76 -8.21 13.18
CA THR A 444 4.97 -8.90 14.47
C THR A 444 6.43 -8.96 14.91
N ASN A 445 7.37 -8.69 14.01
CA ASN A 445 8.80 -8.79 14.34
C ASN A 445 9.26 -7.50 15.05
N PRO A 446 9.89 -7.58 16.24
CA PRO A 446 10.34 -6.40 16.98
C PRO A 446 11.37 -5.54 16.25
N ASN A 447 12.24 -6.13 15.44
CA ASN A 447 13.24 -5.37 14.69
C ASN A 447 12.58 -4.59 13.54
N ASP A 448 11.61 -5.20 12.86
CA ASP A 448 10.82 -4.56 11.82
C ASP A 448 9.97 -3.43 12.39
N LEU A 449 9.34 -3.65 13.55
CA LEU A 449 8.59 -2.62 14.26
C LEU A 449 9.49 -1.44 14.66
N LYS A 450 10.68 -1.69 15.22
CA LYS A 450 11.64 -0.63 15.54
C LYS A 450 12.03 0.19 14.32
N ALA A 451 12.19 -0.44 13.15
CA ALA A 451 12.51 0.27 11.92
C ALA A 451 11.36 1.19 11.48
N ILE A 452 10.11 0.72 11.61
CA ILE A 452 8.90 1.51 11.34
C ILE A 452 8.80 2.69 12.31
N THR A 453 8.89 2.42 13.63
CA THR A 453 8.82 3.46 14.68
C THR A 453 9.90 4.52 14.51
N ALA A 454 11.10 4.14 14.07
CA ALA A 454 12.18 5.09 13.81
C ALA A 454 11.98 5.92 12.53
N SER A 455 11.08 5.51 11.64
CA SER A 455 10.83 6.19 10.36
C SER A 455 9.62 7.13 10.38
N ILE A 456 8.71 6.98 11.36
CA ILE A 456 7.54 7.84 11.53
C ILE A 456 7.78 8.80 12.67
N GLU A 457 7.65 10.10 12.38
CA GLU A 457 7.63 11.13 13.41
C GLU A 457 6.32 11.05 14.21
N GLY A 458 6.41 11.07 15.53
CA GLY A 458 5.23 11.14 16.40
C GLY A 458 4.52 9.81 16.69
N LEU A 459 5.11 8.66 16.36
CA LEU A 459 4.59 7.35 16.80
C LEU A 459 4.68 7.21 18.33
N THR A 460 3.55 6.96 19.01
CA THR A 460 3.54 6.66 20.45
C THR A 460 3.82 5.18 20.72
N THR A 461 4.13 4.82 21.97
CA THR A 461 4.27 3.41 22.37
C THR A 461 2.98 2.60 22.16
N GLY A 462 1.81 3.18 22.43
CA GLY A 462 0.52 2.49 22.27
C GLY A 462 0.24 2.07 20.82
N MET A 463 0.60 2.93 19.87
CA MET A 463 0.44 2.63 18.45
C MET A 463 1.31 1.47 17.95
N SER A 464 2.48 1.27 18.57
CA SER A 464 3.34 0.13 18.24
C SER A 464 2.69 -1.20 18.63
N ASP A 465 1.93 -1.21 19.73
CA ASP A 465 1.14 -2.36 20.17
C ASP A 465 -0.07 -2.60 19.26
N ASP A 466 -0.68 -1.52 18.74
CA ASP A 466 -1.76 -1.63 17.73
C ASP A 466 -1.23 -2.34 16.48
N ILE A 467 -0.05 -1.95 15.98
CA ILE A 467 0.57 -2.58 14.80
C ILE A 467 0.76 -4.09 14.95
N GLN A 468 1.14 -4.54 16.14
CA GLN A 468 1.36 -5.96 16.42
C GLN A 468 0.04 -6.74 16.54
N SER A 469 -0.98 -6.12 17.14
CA SER A 469 -2.25 -6.77 17.45
C SER A 469 -3.25 -6.73 16.30
N MET A 470 -3.18 -5.73 15.42
CA MET A 470 -4.06 -5.52 14.25
C MET A 470 -4.39 -6.82 13.50
N PRO A 471 -5.66 -7.11 13.18
CA PRO A 471 -6.05 -8.22 12.32
C PRO A 471 -5.65 -7.99 10.85
N ILE A 472 -5.72 -9.05 10.04
CA ILE A 472 -5.51 -8.95 8.59
C ILE A 472 -6.68 -8.18 7.99
N GLY A 473 -6.40 -7.30 7.02
CA GLY A 473 -7.39 -6.39 6.43
C GLY A 473 -7.48 -5.04 7.14
N MET A 474 -6.61 -4.78 8.12
CA MET A 474 -6.39 -3.45 8.69
C MET A 474 -4.99 -2.93 8.34
N ALA A 475 -4.88 -1.61 8.26
CA ALA A 475 -3.63 -0.89 8.07
C ALA A 475 -3.61 0.38 8.92
N MET A 476 -2.46 0.67 9.51
CA MET A 476 -2.17 1.99 10.04
C MET A 476 -1.61 2.85 8.90
N VAL A 477 -2.21 4.03 8.68
CA VAL A 477 -1.84 4.91 7.57
C VAL A 477 -1.36 6.26 8.10
N VAL A 478 -0.24 6.71 7.56
CA VAL A 478 0.43 7.97 7.91
C VAL A 478 0.79 8.71 6.62
N GLY A 479 0.57 10.03 6.56
CA GLY A 479 0.90 10.86 5.40
C GLY A 479 -0.18 10.91 4.32
N ALA A 480 0.18 11.35 3.10
CA ALA A 480 -0.74 11.56 1.98
C ALA A 480 -2.04 12.32 2.32
N GLY A 481 -1.91 13.47 2.98
CA GLY A 481 -3.03 14.30 3.44
C GLY A 481 -3.55 13.97 4.84
N ILE A 482 -3.11 12.86 5.44
CA ILE A 482 -3.47 12.49 6.81
C ILE A 482 -2.58 13.24 7.82
N GLU A 483 -3.21 14.02 8.70
CA GLU A 483 -2.53 14.86 9.70
C GLU A 483 -2.10 14.09 10.96
N SER A 484 -2.80 13.00 11.28
CA SER A 484 -2.49 12.12 12.41
C SER A 484 -2.67 10.66 12.00
N PRO A 485 -1.80 9.73 12.43
CA PRO A 485 -1.93 8.32 12.08
C PRO A 485 -3.33 7.74 12.29
N LEU A 486 -3.84 7.02 11.28
CA LEU A 486 -5.19 6.45 11.29
C LEU A 486 -5.15 4.94 11.21
N LEU A 487 -6.03 4.28 11.95
CA LEU A 487 -6.29 2.86 11.80
C LEU A 487 -7.44 2.66 10.81
N VAL A 488 -7.14 2.06 9.66
CA VAL A 488 -8.04 1.91 8.53
C VAL A 488 -8.34 0.44 8.29
N GLU A 489 -9.62 0.12 8.18
CA GLU A 489 -10.09 -1.13 7.64
C GLU A 489 -10.07 -1.07 6.11
N VAL A 490 -9.10 -1.75 5.52
CA VAL A 490 -8.81 -1.72 4.09
C VAL A 490 -10.03 -2.16 3.29
N ARG A 491 -10.32 -1.42 2.21
CA ARG A 491 -11.43 -1.75 1.31
C ARG A 491 -11.17 -3.06 0.58
N PRO A 492 -12.21 -3.74 0.10
CA PRO A 492 -12.02 -4.87 -0.77
C PRO A 492 -11.45 -4.46 -2.14
N ARG A 493 -10.50 -5.25 -2.65
CA ARG A 493 -9.88 -5.08 -3.96
C ARG A 493 -10.91 -5.37 -5.06
N GLU A 494 -10.89 -4.59 -6.13
CA GLU A 494 -11.81 -4.77 -7.26
C GLU A 494 -11.27 -5.80 -8.28
N SER A 495 -9.95 -5.79 -8.50
CA SER A 495 -9.29 -6.70 -9.43
C SER A 495 -8.92 -8.05 -8.80
N ARG A 496 -8.77 -9.08 -9.66
CA ARG A 496 -8.40 -10.43 -9.23
C ARG A 496 -6.94 -10.50 -8.77
N HIS A 497 -6.66 -11.30 -7.75
CA HIS A 497 -5.32 -11.54 -7.25
C HIS A 497 -4.66 -12.73 -7.96
N GLY A 498 -3.44 -12.54 -8.49
CA GLY A 498 -2.71 -13.55 -9.27
C GLY A 498 -1.85 -14.53 -8.46
N GLY A 499 -1.79 -14.39 -7.13
CA GLY A 499 -0.86 -15.09 -6.25
C GLY A 499 -1.48 -16.22 -5.41
N ALA A 500 -2.30 -17.11 -6.00
CA ALA A 500 -2.72 -18.30 -5.26
C ALA A 500 -1.49 -19.20 -4.99
N GLY A 501 -1.26 -19.55 -3.71
CA GLY A 501 -0.22 -20.48 -3.33
C GLY A 501 -0.33 -21.78 -4.13
N VAL A 502 0.82 -22.36 -4.51
CA VAL A 502 0.85 -23.62 -5.25
C VAL A 502 0.10 -24.68 -4.45
N LYS A 503 -0.96 -25.26 -5.02
CA LYS A 503 -1.66 -26.38 -4.39
C LYS A 503 -0.68 -27.55 -4.28
N ILE A 504 -0.31 -27.90 -3.06
CA ILE A 504 0.66 -28.98 -2.78
C ILE A 504 -0.03 -30.35 -2.85
N LEU A 505 -1.32 -30.41 -2.56
CA LEU A 505 -2.14 -31.60 -2.64
C LEU A 505 -3.30 -31.33 -3.60
N GLY A 506 -3.68 -32.35 -4.39
CA GLY A 506 -4.92 -32.33 -5.15
C GLY A 506 -6.11 -32.34 -4.20
N ASP A 507 -7.17 -31.62 -4.56
CA ASP A 507 -8.46 -31.79 -3.88
C ASP A 507 -9.04 -33.11 -4.44
N ASP A 508 -8.90 -34.20 -3.69
CA ASP A 508 -9.63 -35.46 -3.93
C ASP A 508 -11.10 -35.33 -3.50
#